data_AF-A0A657I6L0-F1
#
_entry.id   AF-A0A657I6L0-F1
#
_cell.length_a   1.000
_cell.length_b   1.000
_cell.length_c   1.000
_cell.angle_alpha   90.00
_cell.angle_beta   90.00
_cell.angle_gamma   90.00
#
_symmetry.space_group_name_H-M   'P 1'
#
loop_
_entity.id
_entity.type
_entity.pdbx_description
1 polymer ?
#
loop_
_entity_poly.entity_id
_entity_poly.type
_entity_poly.pdbx_seq_one_letter_code
_entity_poly.pdbx_strand_id
1 'polypeptide(L)'
;DFTKPRSLLANTVANPRETGHATYEHYEWPGDYFDKSEGEMLTRIRMEAQRSPGSRAGGVGNIRTLMTGHTFTLMNHPTAEVNQEYLLVQTTLFLRDNAQHSGQNQHFTYVTTFELHPTREVYRPQRTISKPHT
;
A
#
# COMPACT_ATOMS: atom_id res chain seq x y z
N ASP A 1 -6.62 -31.74 -0.95
CA ASP A 1 -6.05 -32.41 0.23
C ASP A 1 -6.27 -33.92 0.09
N PHE A 2 -5.19 -34.71 0.13
CA PHE A 2 -5.28 -36.16 -0.01
C PHE A 2 -5.89 -36.83 1.23
N THR A 3 -5.84 -36.18 2.38
CA THR A 3 -6.45 -36.67 3.63
C THR A 3 -7.96 -36.43 3.67
N LYS A 4 -8.45 -35.42 2.94
CA LYS A 4 -9.86 -35.03 2.83
C LYS A 4 -10.27 -34.83 1.36
N PRO A 5 -10.37 -35.90 0.54
CA PRO A 5 -10.59 -35.77 -0.91
C PRO A 5 -11.95 -35.14 -1.28
N ARG A 6 -12.93 -35.15 -0.37
CA ARG A 6 -14.27 -34.57 -0.56
C ARG A 6 -14.44 -33.18 0.07
N SER A 7 -13.42 -32.60 0.70
CA SER A 7 -13.56 -31.28 1.32
C SER A 7 -13.70 -30.18 0.26
N LEU A 8 -14.73 -29.35 0.39
CA LEU A 8 -14.88 -28.13 -0.41
C LEU A 8 -13.96 -27.05 0.12
N LEU A 9 -12.80 -26.90 -0.53
CA LEU A 9 -11.77 -25.93 -0.16
C LEU A 9 -11.89 -24.59 -0.90
N ALA A 10 -12.79 -24.47 -1.88
CA ALA A 10 -13.00 -23.21 -2.59
C ALA A 10 -13.47 -22.09 -1.62
N ASN A 11 -12.80 -20.94 -1.70
CA ASN A 11 -13.06 -19.77 -0.86
C ASN A 11 -13.07 -18.51 -1.73
N THR A 12 -14.09 -17.66 -1.54
CA THR A 12 -14.31 -16.43 -2.31
C THR A 12 -14.50 -15.26 -1.35
N VAL A 13 -13.84 -14.14 -1.60
CA VAL A 13 -14.00 -12.89 -0.84
C VAL A 13 -14.28 -11.77 -1.84
N ALA A 14 -15.37 -11.03 -1.63
CA ALA A 14 -15.75 -9.88 -2.45
C ALA A 14 -15.56 -8.58 -1.67
N ASN A 15 -14.85 -7.62 -2.26
CA ASN A 15 -14.68 -6.27 -1.70
C ASN A 15 -14.66 -5.24 -2.85
N PRO A 16 -15.80 -5.04 -3.53
CA PRO A 16 -15.88 -4.17 -4.70
C PRO A 16 -15.65 -2.71 -4.29
N ARG A 17 -15.00 -1.95 -5.19
CA ARG A 17 -14.99 -0.48 -5.13
C ARG A 17 -16.00 0.06 -6.14
N GLU A 18 -16.45 1.29 -5.94
CA GLU A 18 -17.29 2.00 -6.91
C GLU A 18 -16.47 2.46 -8.12
N THR A 19 -16.06 1.50 -8.95
CA THR A 19 -15.35 1.73 -10.21
C THR A 19 -16.08 1.03 -11.36
N GLY A 20 -15.81 1.42 -12.61
CA GLY A 20 -16.49 0.84 -13.79
C GLY A 20 -16.24 -0.66 -14.01
N HIS A 21 -15.33 -1.26 -13.24
CA HIS A 21 -14.89 -2.65 -13.39
C HIS A 21 -14.89 -3.42 -12.06
N ALA A 22 -15.80 -3.05 -11.15
CA ALA A 22 -15.90 -3.60 -9.81
C ALA A 22 -16.25 -5.10 -9.73
N THR A 23 -16.74 -5.67 -10.83
CA THR A 23 -17.23 -7.05 -10.92
C THR A 23 -16.21 -8.03 -11.47
N TYR A 24 -14.99 -7.61 -11.80
CA TYR A 24 -13.97 -8.54 -12.26
C TYR A 24 -13.53 -9.48 -11.13
N GLU A 25 -13.44 -10.76 -11.48
CA GLU A 25 -13.03 -11.82 -10.56
C GLU A 25 -11.58 -12.22 -10.80
N HIS A 26 -10.88 -12.56 -9.72
CA HIS A 26 -9.52 -13.11 -9.78
C HIS A 26 -9.53 -14.51 -9.15
N TYR A 27 -9.06 -15.51 -9.92
CA TYR A 27 -8.98 -16.90 -9.48
C TYR A 27 -7.53 -17.37 -9.52
N GLU A 28 -7.06 -17.96 -8.41
CA GLU A 28 -5.69 -18.47 -8.26
C GLU A 28 -5.73 -19.92 -7.74
N TRP A 29 -5.04 -20.82 -8.44
CA TRP A 29 -4.81 -22.21 -8.04
C TRP A 29 -3.37 -22.60 -8.38
N PRO A 30 -2.66 -23.35 -7.52
CA PRO A 30 -3.06 -23.85 -6.21
C PRO A 30 -3.11 -22.77 -5.11
N GLY A 31 -3.99 -22.98 -4.12
CA GLY A 31 -4.26 -22.01 -3.06
C GLY A 31 -3.23 -21.96 -1.91
N ASP A 32 -2.38 -22.99 -1.78
CA ASP A 32 -1.41 -23.21 -0.68
C ASP A 32 -2.06 -23.27 0.73
N TYR A 33 -3.19 -23.96 0.89
CA TYR A 33 -3.82 -24.24 2.19
C TYR A 33 -4.49 -25.62 2.20
N PHE A 34 -4.64 -26.20 3.40
CA PHE A 34 -5.31 -27.49 3.62
C PHE A 34 -6.63 -27.34 4.39
N ASP A 35 -6.75 -26.27 5.18
CA ASP A 35 -7.96 -25.95 5.93
C ASP A 35 -8.72 -24.79 5.33
N LYS A 36 -10.05 -24.84 5.42
CA LYS A 36 -10.92 -23.83 4.83
C LYS A 36 -10.73 -22.44 5.46
N SER A 37 -10.53 -22.38 6.77
CA SER A 37 -10.30 -21.12 7.52
C SER A 37 -9.01 -20.41 7.09
N GLU A 38 -7.94 -21.17 6.87
CA GLU A 38 -6.68 -20.66 6.35
C GLU A 38 -6.88 -20.12 4.92
N GLY A 39 -7.59 -20.86 4.07
CA GLY A 39 -7.93 -20.40 2.73
C GLY A 39 -8.75 -19.10 2.72
N GLU A 40 -9.72 -18.95 3.62
CA GLU A 40 -10.50 -17.71 3.75
C GLU A 40 -9.62 -16.53 4.17
N MET A 41 -8.71 -16.74 5.12
CA MET A 41 -7.74 -15.73 5.54
C MET A 41 -6.81 -15.33 4.40
N LEU A 42 -6.24 -16.29 3.67
CA LEU A 42 -5.34 -16.02 2.55
C LEU A 42 -6.05 -15.31 1.40
N THR A 43 -7.26 -15.75 1.02
CA THR A 43 -8.06 -15.08 -0.01
C THR A 43 -8.37 -13.63 0.39
N ARG A 44 -8.73 -13.39 1.65
CA ARG A 44 -8.96 -12.03 2.18
C ARG A 44 -7.70 -11.16 2.12
N ILE A 45 -6.55 -11.67 2.56
CA ILE A 45 -5.27 -10.94 2.49
C ILE A 45 -4.91 -10.60 1.04
N ARG A 46 -5.11 -11.53 0.11
CA ARG A 46 -4.83 -11.30 -1.33
C ARG A 46 -5.76 -10.24 -1.91
N MET A 47 -7.05 -10.27 -1.57
CA MET A 47 -8.01 -9.23 -1.97
C MET A 47 -7.66 -7.86 -1.37
N GLU A 48 -7.29 -7.80 -0.09
CA GLU A 48 -6.83 -6.57 0.57
C GLU A 48 -5.54 -6.03 -0.10
N ALA A 49 -4.59 -6.90 -0.43
CA ALA A 49 -3.38 -6.54 -1.17
C ALA A 49 -3.72 -5.97 -2.54
N GLN A 50 -4.56 -6.62 -3.33
CA GLN A 50 -4.96 -6.10 -4.64
C GLN A 50 -5.67 -4.74 -4.55
N ARG A 51 -6.42 -4.50 -3.47
CA ARG A 51 -7.13 -3.25 -3.20
C ARG A 51 -6.17 -2.12 -2.77
N SER A 52 -5.13 -2.42 -2.00
CA SER A 52 -4.20 -1.45 -1.37
C SER A 52 -3.70 -0.32 -2.31
N PRO A 53 -3.24 -0.58 -3.55
CA PRO A 53 -2.75 0.47 -4.45
C PRO A 53 -3.80 1.49 -4.91
N GLY A 54 -5.08 1.12 -4.95
CA GLY A 54 -6.14 2.00 -5.48
C GLY A 54 -6.54 3.16 -4.56
N SER A 55 -6.01 3.23 -3.35
CA SER A 55 -6.25 4.32 -2.39
C SER A 55 -4.97 5.10 -2.05
N ARG A 56 -3.97 5.08 -2.92
CA ARG A 56 -2.73 5.82 -2.68
C ARG A 56 -2.93 7.30 -2.92
N ALA A 57 -2.29 8.11 -2.08
CA ALA A 57 -2.20 9.56 -2.28
C ALA A 57 -0.73 9.97 -2.31
N GLY A 58 -0.39 10.92 -3.18
CA GLY A 58 0.97 11.45 -3.30
C GLY A 58 1.06 12.86 -2.72
N GLY A 59 2.22 13.20 -2.16
CA GLY A 59 2.49 14.55 -1.69
C GLY A 59 3.96 14.92 -1.77
N VAL A 60 4.22 16.23 -1.75
CA VAL A 60 5.56 16.81 -1.73
C VAL A 60 5.57 17.94 -0.72
N GLY A 61 6.64 18.03 0.06
CA GLY A 61 6.80 19.12 1.02
C GLY A 61 8.20 19.21 1.59
N ASN A 62 8.44 20.25 2.37
CA ASN A 62 9.69 20.51 3.09
C ASN A 62 9.65 19.94 4.53
N ILE A 63 9.17 18.71 4.69
CA ILE A 63 8.92 18.11 6.01
C ILE A 63 10.05 17.14 6.35
N ARG A 64 10.80 17.45 7.41
CA ARG A 64 11.99 16.68 7.81
C ARG A 64 11.71 15.46 8.67
N THR A 65 10.54 15.44 9.27
CA THR A 65 10.15 14.45 10.30
C THR A 65 9.33 13.30 9.73
N LEU A 66 9.06 13.27 8.42
CA LEU A 66 8.33 12.16 7.80
C LEU A 66 9.24 10.94 7.72
N MET A 67 8.74 9.83 8.22
CA MET A 67 9.42 8.54 8.18
C MET A 67 8.43 7.46 7.72
N THR A 68 8.86 6.59 6.83
CA THR A 68 8.06 5.46 6.35
C THR A 68 7.65 4.56 7.51
N GLY A 69 6.42 4.04 7.45
CA GLY A 69 5.84 3.21 8.51
C GLY A 69 5.16 3.98 9.65
N HIS A 70 5.29 5.31 9.69
CA HIS A 70 4.55 6.15 10.65
C HIS A 70 3.24 6.68 10.06
N THR A 71 2.30 7.04 10.94
CA THR A 71 1.08 7.75 10.56
C THR A 71 1.17 9.23 10.87
N PHE A 72 0.43 10.04 10.12
CA PHE A 72 0.16 11.43 10.47
C PHE A 72 -1.25 11.83 10.04
N THR A 73 -1.78 12.88 10.65
CA THR A 73 -3.08 13.46 10.28
C THR A 73 -2.87 14.65 9.36
N LEU A 74 -3.44 14.61 8.16
CA LEU A 74 -3.47 15.77 7.27
C LEU A 74 -4.61 16.71 7.68
N MET A 75 -4.30 18.00 7.76
CA MET A 75 -5.26 19.04 8.10
C MET A 75 -5.17 20.20 7.08
N ASN A 76 -6.23 21.00 6.97
CA ASN A 76 -6.29 22.21 6.15
C ASN A 76 -6.11 22.00 4.63
N HIS A 77 -6.38 20.81 4.12
CA HIS A 77 -6.52 20.58 2.68
C HIS A 77 -7.87 21.14 2.17
N PRO A 78 -7.92 21.83 1.01
CA PRO A 78 -9.16 22.41 0.46
C PRO A 78 -10.29 21.39 0.28
N THR A 79 -9.94 20.16 -0.10
CA THR A 79 -10.88 19.04 -0.18
C THR A 79 -11.00 18.38 1.19
N ALA A 80 -12.15 18.51 1.84
CA ALA A 80 -12.40 18.03 3.20
C ALA A 80 -12.17 16.52 3.37
N GLU A 81 -12.50 15.71 2.37
CA GLU A 81 -12.34 14.24 2.40
C GLU A 81 -10.88 13.79 2.50
N VAL A 82 -9.94 14.65 2.13
CA VAL A 82 -8.49 14.38 2.21
C VAL A 82 -7.95 14.70 3.61
N ASN A 83 -8.69 15.45 4.44
CA ASN A 83 -8.27 15.75 5.81
C ASN A 83 -8.53 14.56 6.75
N GLN A 84 -7.64 13.58 6.71
CA GLN A 84 -7.73 12.35 7.49
C GLN A 84 -6.34 11.85 7.90
N GLU A 85 -6.30 10.73 8.63
CA GLU A 85 -5.06 10.07 8.99
C GLU A 85 -4.55 9.18 7.85
N TYR A 86 -3.24 9.26 7.60
CA TYR A 86 -2.53 8.51 6.58
C TYR A 86 -1.33 7.78 7.16
N LEU A 87 -1.08 6.57 6.65
CA LEU A 87 0.16 5.82 6.77
C LEU A 87 1.14 6.25 5.67
N LEU A 88 2.39 6.58 6.05
CA LEU A 88 3.49 6.79 5.11
C LEU A 88 4.00 5.44 4.56
N VAL A 89 3.66 5.15 3.31
CA VAL A 89 4.09 3.91 2.63
C VAL A 89 5.48 4.07 2.04
N GLN A 90 5.75 5.23 1.44
CA GLN A 90 7.04 5.55 0.84
C GLN A 90 7.43 6.99 1.14
N THR A 91 8.73 7.24 1.29
CA THR A 91 9.29 8.58 1.43
C THR A 91 10.60 8.63 0.66
N THR A 92 10.80 9.68 -0.12
CA THR A 92 12.02 9.94 -0.87
C THR A 92 12.51 11.32 -0.51
N LEU A 93 13.75 11.37 -0.02
CA LEU A 93 14.38 12.60 0.42
C LEU A 93 15.36 13.10 -0.65
N PHE A 94 15.14 14.33 -1.11
CA PHE A 94 16.07 15.08 -1.93
C PHE A 94 16.70 16.20 -1.10
N LEU A 95 18.02 16.11 -0.92
CA LEU A 95 18.79 17.07 -0.15
C LEU A 95 19.92 17.63 -1.02
N ARG A 96 20.03 18.96 -1.05
CA ARG A 96 21.13 19.69 -1.67
C ARG A 96 21.72 20.61 -0.63
N ASP A 97 23.03 20.54 -0.43
CA ASP A 97 23.73 21.43 0.50
C ASP A 97 24.06 22.79 -0.15
N ASN A 98 24.48 23.77 0.65
CA ASN A 98 25.02 25.04 0.18
C ASN A 98 26.38 24.86 -0.52
N ALA A 99 26.76 25.85 -1.34
CA ALA A 99 28.12 25.92 -1.84
C ALA A 99 29.15 26.06 -0.71
N GLN A 100 30.32 25.44 -0.88
CA GLN A 100 31.45 25.58 0.05
C GLN A 100 32.25 26.87 -0.15
N HIS A 101 32.09 27.54 -1.29
CA HIS A 101 32.83 28.75 -1.64
C HIS A 101 31.89 29.87 -2.07
N SER A 102 32.24 31.11 -1.72
CA SER A 102 31.54 32.31 -2.15
C SER A 102 31.54 32.45 -3.69
N GLY A 103 30.43 32.89 -4.27
CA GLY A 103 30.29 33.09 -5.72
C GLY A 103 29.64 31.94 -6.48
N GLN A 104 29.34 30.83 -5.80
CA GLN A 104 28.56 29.72 -6.37
C GLN A 104 27.08 29.89 -6.02
N ASN A 105 26.19 29.79 -7.01
CA ASN A 105 24.74 29.97 -6.84
C ASN A 105 24.04 28.67 -6.39
N GLN A 106 24.59 27.99 -5.38
CA GLN A 106 24.04 26.76 -4.81
C GLN A 106 23.48 27.03 -3.41
N HIS A 107 22.17 26.83 -3.27
CA HIS A 107 21.43 27.04 -2.03
C HIS A 107 20.94 25.71 -1.45
N PHE A 108 20.88 25.66 -0.11
CA PHE A 108 20.35 24.52 0.61
C PHE A 108 18.91 24.24 0.21
N THR A 109 18.64 23.00 -0.20
CA THR A 109 17.31 22.54 -0.59
C THR A 109 16.98 21.26 0.14
N TYR A 110 15.78 21.20 0.71
CA TYR A 110 15.25 20.01 1.37
C TYR A 110 13.84 19.75 0.86
N VAL A 111 13.67 18.69 0.09
CA VAL A 111 12.38 18.29 -0.49
C VAL A 111 12.14 16.82 -0.16
N THR A 112 10.99 16.55 0.43
CA THR A 112 10.49 15.21 0.71
C THR A 112 9.31 14.95 -0.21
N THR A 113 9.40 13.90 -1.03
CA THR A 113 8.25 13.34 -1.73
C THR A 113 7.79 12.10 -1.00
N PHE A 114 6.48 11.86 -0.93
CA PHE A 114 5.94 10.76 -0.13
C PHE A 114 4.67 10.18 -0.74
N GLU A 115 4.46 8.90 -0.44
CA GLU A 115 3.26 8.14 -0.81
C GLU A 115 2.52 7.74 0.47
N LEU A 116 1.22 7.96 0.45
CA LEU A 116 0.32 7.80 1.58
C LEU A 116 -0.70 6.70 1.31
N HIS A 117 -1.16 6.07 2.39
CA HIS A 117 -2.32 5.20 2.38
C HIS A 117 -3.27 5.56 3.52
N PRO A 118 -4.56 5.80 3.27
CA PRO A 118 -5.51 6.19 4.32
C PRO A 118 -5.65 5.06 5.33
N THR A 119 -5.64 5.39 6.63
CA THR A 119 -5.73 4.38 7.70
C THR A 119 -7.12 3.73 7.80
N ARG A 120 -8.12 4.31 7.13
CA ARG A 120 -9.46 3.71 6.95
C ARG A 120 -9.44 2.40 6.16
N GLU A 121 -8.40 2.17 5.36
CA GLU A 121 -8.19 0.92 4.64
C GLU A 121 -6.98 0.16 5.17
N VAL A 122 -7.09 -1.16 5.17
CA VAL A 122 -6.02 -2.02 5.65
C VAL A 122 -4.90 -2.06 4.62
N TYR A 123 -3.71 -1.63 5.03
CA TYR A 123 -2.51 -1.78 4.21
C TYR A 123 -2.07 -3.24 4.12
N ARG A 124 -1.83 -3.69 2.90
CA ARG A 124 -1.12 -4.93 2.57
C ARG A 124 -0.08 -4.67 1.47
N PRO A 125 1.13 -5.25 1.58
CA PRO A 125 2.15 -5.15 0.53
C PRO A 125 1.77 -6.00 -0.69
N GLN A 126 2.28 -5.61 -1.87
CA GLN A 126 2.14 -6.42 -3.08
C GLN A 126 3.06 -7.65 -3.06
N ARG A 127 2.59 -8.76 -3.64
CA ARG A 127 3.40 -9.97 -3.86
C ARG A 127 4.28 -9.79 -5.11
N THR A 128 5.35 -9.00 -4.99
CA THR A 128 6.29 -8.73 -6.10
C THR A 128 7.38 -9.78 -6.24
N ILE A 129 7.60 -10.58 -5.20
CA ILE A 129 8.64 -11.61 -5.17
C ILE A 129 8.07 -12.93 -5.69
N SER A 130 8.70 -13.49 -6.71
CA SER A 130 8.36 -14.81 -7.25
C SER A 130 8.53 -15.90 -6.20
N LYS A 131 7.63 -16.90 -6.21
CA LYS A 131 7.73 -18.07 -5.33
C LYS A 131 9.06 -18.79 -5.61
N PRO A 132 9.87 -19.12 -4.59
CA PRO A 132 11.08 -19.90 -4.81
C PRO A 132 10.72 -21.30 -5.29
N HIS A 133 11.48 -21.78 -6.29
CA HIS A 133 11.43 -23.16 -6.77
C HIS A 133 12.75 -23.85 -6.43
N THR A 134 12.68 -25.10 -6.02
CA THR A 134 13.85 -25.98 -5.80
C THR A 134 13.89 -27.03 -6.89
#